data_AF-A0A2N5ZJN1-F1
#
_entry.id   AF-A0A2N5ZJN1-F1
#
_cell.length_a   1.000
_cell.length_b   1.000
_cell.length_c   1.000
_cell.angle_alpha   90.00
_cell.angle_beta   90.00
_cell.angle_gamma   90.00
#
_symmetry.space_group_name_H-M   'P 1'
#
loop_
_entity.id
_entity.type
_entity.pdbx_description
1 polymer ?
#
loop_
_entity_poly.entity_id
_entity_poly.type
_entity_poly.pdbx_seq_one_letter_code
_entity_poly.pdbx_strand_id
1 'polypeptide(L)'
;MTIKKNTISYIKHEIDLLEKEQGSYMDKYLYSISLSQKAGLKRALKLLELSDDIEENKNIIIEEIAKLEAKTKSIPEPEEALVIYGMVESLNLVLEMLLEKPLILKN
;
A
#
# COMPACT_ATOMS: atom_id res chain seq x y z
N MET A 1 0.42 -5.01 20.32
CA MET A 1 -0.67 -4.02 20.17
C MET A 1 -0.20 -2.61 19.79
N THR A 2 0.88 -2.05 20.38
CA THR A 2 1.34 -0.69 20.09
C THR A 2 1.75 -0.47 18.62
N ILE A 3 2.51 -1.39 18.04
CA ILE A 3 2.93 -1.35 16.62
C ILE A 3 1.72 -1.24 15.70
N LYS A 4 0.75 -2.15 15.85
CA LYS A 4 -0.50 -2.17 15.07
C LYS A 4 -1.24 -0.82 15.12
N LYS A 5 -1.37 -0.22 16.31
CA LYS A 5 -2.02 1.10 16.47
C LYS A 5 -1.27 2.20 15.73
N ASN A 6 0.06 2.22 15.80
CA ASN A 6 0.89 3.19 15.10
C ASN A 6 0.80 3.02 13.59
N THR A 7 0.87 1.78 13.10
CA THR A 7 0.71 1.43 11.68
C THR A 7 -0.65 1.88 11.15
N ILE A 8 -1.74 1.60 11.88
CA ILE A 8 -3.09 2.04 11.50
C ILE A 8 -3.17 3.57 11.45
N SER A 9 -2.62 4.27 12.46
CA SER A 9 -2.62 5.73 12.49
C SER A 9 -1.87 6.33 11.30
N TYR A 10 -0.72 5.75 10.95
CA TYR A 10 0.07 6.17 9.79
C TYR A 10 -0.69 5.95 8.48
N ILE A 11 -1.27 4.76 8.28
CA ILE A 11 -2.03 4.45 7.06
C ILE A 11 -3.19 5.43 6.86
N LYS A 12 -3.92 5.77 7.94
CA LYS A 12 -5.02 6.76 7.88
C LYS A 12 -4.51 8.14 7.48
N HIS A 13 -3.36 8.56 8.02
CA HIS A 13 -2.73 9.82 7.66
C HIS A 13 -2.34 9.88 6.17
N GLU A 14 -1.69 8.83 5.65
CA GLU A 14 -1.29 8.76 4.24
C GLU A 14 -2.50 8.76 3.29
N ILE A 15 -3.58 8.05 3.64
CA ILE A 15 -4.82 8.09 2.86
C ILE A 15 -5.39 9.51 2.80
N ASP A 16 -5.44 10.22 3.93
CA ASP A 16 -5.94 11.60 3.99
C ASP A 16 -5.07 12.57 3.17
N LEU A 17 -3.75 12.38 3.16
CA LEU A 17 -2.83 13.17 2.33
C LEU A 17 -3.08 12.93 0.85
N LEU A 18 -3.11 11.66 0.42
CA LEU A 18 -3.38 11.30 -0.98
C LEU A 18 -4.74 11.83 -1.45
N GLU A 19 -5.77 11.83 -0.59
CA GLU A 19 -7.09 12.38 -0.93
C GLU A 19 -7.07 13.90 -1.14
N LYS A 20 -6.26 14.65 -0.37
CA LYS A 20 -6.10 16.10 -0.54
C LYS A 20 -5.30 16.44 -1.79
N GLU A 21 -4.24 15.67 -2.05
CA GLU A 21 -3.37 15.89 -3.20
C GLU A 21 -3.99 15.43 -4.52
N GLN A 22 -4.98 14.51 -4.47
CA GLN A 22 -5.60 13.93 -5.66
C GLN A 22 -6.16 14.96 -6.65
N GLY A 23 -6.72 16.06 -6.14
CA GLY A 23 -7.26 17.15 -6.97
C GLY A 23 -6.21 18.06 -7.60
N SER A 24 -4.93 17.90 -7.25
CA SER A 24 -3.82 18.76 -7.69
C SER A 24 -2.97 18.15 -8.80
N TYR A 25 -3.10 16.85 -9.07
CA TYR A 25 -2.34 16.20 -10.14
C TYR A 25 -2.91 16.58 -11.52
N MET A 26 -2.15 17.37 -12.28
CA MET A 26 -2.44 17.65 -13.69
C MET A 26 -2.02 16.49 -14.60
N ASP A 27 -1.10 15.66 -14.14
CA ASP A 27 -0.62 14.49 -14.85
C ASP A 27 -1.48 13.25 -14.55
N LYS A 28 -1.96 12.60 -15.61
CA LYS A 28 -2.87 11.44 -15.51
C LYS A 28 -2.18 10.22 -14.89
N TYR A 29 -0.86 10.08 -15.04
CA TYR A 29 -0.11 8.96 -14.47
C TYR A 29 0.11 9.17 -12.98
N LEU A 30 0.51 10.36 -12.56
CA LEU A 30 0.62 10.71 -11.13
C LEU A 30 -0.73 10.57 -10.42
N TYR A 31 -1.82 11.00 -11.07
CA TYR A 31 -3.17 10.80 -10.57
C TYR A 31 -3.51 9.30 -10.41
N SER A 32 -3.15 8.47 -11.39
CA SER A 32 -3.43 7.03 -11.38
C SER A 32 -2.59 6.29 -10.34
N ILE A 33 -1.33 6.66 -10.16
CA ILE A 33 -0.44 6.12 -9.11
C ILE A 33 -0.96 6.51 -7.73
N SER A 34 -1.34 7.77 -7.51
CA SER A 34 -1.92 8.23 -6.23
C SER A 34 -3.22 7.46 -5.90
N LEU A 35 -4.08 7.26 -6.89
CA LEU A 35 -5.28 6.43 -6.75
C LEU A 35 -4.96 4.99 -6.35
N SER A 36 -3.91 4.43 -6.95
CA SER A 36 -3.51 3.04 -6.70
C SER A 36 -2.86 2.89 -5.33
N GLN A 37 -1.97 3.79 -4.94
CA GLN A 37 -1.39 3.85 -3.59
C GLN A 37 -2.48 3.92 -2.53
N LYS A 38 -3.45 4.84 -2.71
CA LYS A 38 -4.61 4.95 -1.83
C LYS A 38 -5.41 3.65 -1.75
N ALA A 39 -5.62 2.96 -2.87
CA ALA A 39 -6.30 1.67 -2.89
C ALA A 39 -5.52 0.58 -2.14
N GLY A 40 -4.20 0.52 -2.29
CA GLY A 40 -3.30 -0.37 -1.56
C GLY A 40 -3.37 -0.14 -0.05
N LEU A 41 -3.27 1.13 0.38
CA LEU A 41 -3.38 1.53 1.78
C LEU A 41 -4.76 1.23 2.38
N LYS A 42 -5.87 1.51 1.67
CA LYS A 42 -7.23 1.17 2.12
C LYS A 42 -7.40 -0.34 2.28
N ARG A 43 -6.81 -1.13 1.39
CA ARG A 43 -6.81 -2.60 1.51
C ARG A 43 -6.02 -3.06 2.73
N ALA A 44 -4.81 -2.55 2.94
CA ALA A 44 -4.01 -2.85 4.13
C ALA A 44 -4.73 -2.48 5.44
N LEU A 45 -5.35 -1.30 5.50
CA LEU A 45 -6.11 -0.85 6.66
C LEU A 45 -7.23 -1.83 6.99
N LYS A 46 -8.01 -2.23 5.99
CA LYS A 46 -9.09 -3.21 6.16
C LYS A 46 -8.56 -4.54 6.70
N LEU A 47 -7.42 -5.02 6.19
CA LEU A 47 -6.81 -6.26 6.66
C LEU A 47 -6.41 -6.16 8.14
N LEU A 48 -5.73 -5.09 8.52
CA LEU A 48 -5.32 -4.84 9.90
C LEU A 48 -6.50 -4.71 10.87
N GLU A 49 -7.66 -4.25 10.40
CA GLU A 49 -8.87 -4.16 11.22
C GLU A 49 -9.57 -5.51 11.43
N LEU A 50 -9.27 -6.55 10.64
CA LEU A 50 -9.91 -7.87 10.72
C LEU A 50 -9.33 -8.80 11.79
N SER A 51 -8.03 -8.71 12.08
CA SER A 51 -7.36 -9.59 13.07
C SER A 51 -6.44 -8.80 13.98
N ASP A 52 -6.43 -9.14 15.28
CA ASP A 52 -5.46 -8.62 16.25
C ASP A 52 -4.11 -9.34 16.21
N ASP A 53 -4.01 -10.46 15.47
CA ASP A 53 -2.76 -11.17 15.27
C ASP A 53 -1.90 -10.47 14.21
N ILE A 54 -0.72 -10.02 14.63
CA ILE A 54 0.24 -9.34 13.76
C ILE A 54 0.81 -10.31 12.72
N GLU A 55 1.03 -11.58 13.07
CA GLU A 55 1.64 -12.56 12.19
C GLU A 55 0.67 -12.99 11.08
N GLU A 56 -0.61 -13.16 11.42
CA GLU A 56 -1.67 -13.38 10.45
C GLU A 56 -1.78 -12.20 9.46
N ASN A 57 -1.79 -10.96 9.97
CA ASN A 57 -1.83 -9.77 9.14
C ASN A 57 -0.64 -9.67 8.17
N LYS A 58 0.58 -10.01 8.62
CA LYS A 58 1.76 -10.04 7.75
C LYS A 58 1.60 -11.06 6.63
N ASN A 59 1.19 -12.29 6.96
CA ASN A 59 1.02 -13.36 5.98
C ASN A 59 0.00 -12.99 4.91
N ILE A 60 -1.13 -12.39 5.32
CA ILE A 60 -2.14 -11.93 4.38
C ILE A 60 -1.60 -10.81 3.46
N ILE A 61 -0.86 -9.85 4.00
CA ILE A 61 -0.25 -8.77 3.20
C ILE A 61 0.79 -9.32 2.22
N ILE A 62 1.62 -10.28 2.64
CA ILE A 62 2.62 -10.95 1.78
C ILE A 62 1.94 -11.68 0.62
N GLU A 63 0.87 -12.44 0.89
CA GLU A 63 0.11 -13.12 -0.15
C GLU A 63 -0.50 -12.16 -1.15
N GLU A 64 -1.00 -11.01 -0.68
CA GLU A 64 -1.59 -9.99 -1.53
C GLU A 64 -0.56 -9.33 -2.45
N ILE A 65 0.63 -9.00 -1.91
CA ILE A 65 1.76 -8.50 -2.71
C ILE A 65 2.11 -9.51 -3.80
N ALA A 66 2.28 -10.79 -3.45
CA ALA A 66 2.62 -11.83 -4.41
C ALA A 66 1.56 -11.97 -5.52
N LYS A 67 0.27 -11.85 -5.19
CA LYS A 67 -0.84 -11.87 -6.18
C LYS A 67 -0.77 -10.68 -7.13
N LEU A 68 -0.45 -9.49 -6.62
CA LEU A 68 -0.32 -8.27 -7.44
C LEU A 68 0.91 -8.32 -8.34
N GLU A 69 2.05 -8.77 -7.83
CA GLU A 69 3.29 -8.96 -8.61
C GLU A 69 3.18 -10.05 -9.67
N ALA A 70 2.39 -11.11 -9.40
CA ALA A 70 2.10 -12.11 -10.42
C ALA A 70 1.28 -11.51 -11.57
N LYS A 71 0.34 -10.61 -11.27
CA LYS A 71 -0.48 -9.92 -12.27
C LYS A 71 0.34 -8.96 -13.12
N THR A 72 1.29 -8.22 -12.55
CA THR A 72 2.13 -7.29 -13.34
C THR A 72 2.92 -7.99 -14.43
N LYS A 73 3.39 -9.22 -14.21
CA LYS A 73 4.08 -10.02 -15.25
C LYS A 73 3.22 -10.35 -16.47
N SER A 74 1.89 -10.27 -16.32
CA SER A 74 0.92 -10.56 -17.40
C SER A 74 0.38 -9.30 -18.10
N ILE A 75 0.80 -8.11 -17.65
CA ILE A 75 0.31 -6.84 -18.22
C ILE A 75 1.21 -6.42 -19.39
N PRO A 76 0.64 -6.25 -20.59
CA PRO A 76 1.40 -5.82 -21.77
C PRO A 76 1.71 -4.33 -21.76
N GLU A 77 0.90 -3.51 -21.08
CA GLU A 77 1.04 -2.05 -21.07
C GLU A 77 1.85 -1.57 -19.84
N PRO A 78 3.01 -0.92 -20.05
CA PRO A 78 3.84 -0.41 -18.95
C PRO A 78 3.09 0.51 -17.98
N GLU A 79 2.09 1.20 -18.47
CA GLU A 79 1.30 2.20 -17.75
C GLU A 79 0.32 1.55 -16.76
N GLU A 80 -0.33 0.46 -17.17
CA GLU A 80 -1.16 -0.37 -16.28
C GLU A 80 -0.31 -1.06 -15.21
N ALA A 81 0.93 -1.43 -15.55
CA ALA A 81 1.88 -1.99 -14.58
C ALA A 81 2.30 -0.96 -13.51
N LEU A 82 2.44 0.32 -13.86
CA LEU A 82 2.75 1.40 -12.92
C LEU A 82 1.63 1.61 -11.89
N VAL A 83 0.37 1.41 -12.27
CA VAL A 83 -0.76 1.46 -11.33
C VAL A 83 -0.63 0.36 -10.29
N ILE A 84 -0.34 -0.88 -10.69
CA ILE A 84 -0.15 -1.97 -9.71
C ILE A 84 1.09 -1.75 -8.85
N TYR A 85 2.14 -1.16 -9.41
CA TYR A 85 3.36 -0.82 -8.66
C TYR A 85 3.05 0.08 -7.45
N GLY A 86 2.26 1.14 -7.62
CA GLY A 86 1.86 2.01 -6.50
C GLY A 86 1.07 1.29 -5.39
N MET A 87 0.23 0.31 -5.76
CA MET A 87 -0.45 -0.55 -4.77
C MET A 87 0.55 -1.44 -4.00
N VAL A 88 1.47 -2.07 -4.71
CA VAL A 88 2.48 -2.97 -4.13
C VAL A 88 3.41 -2.22 -3.18
N GLU A 89 3.91 -1.04 -3.57
CA GLU A 89 4.76 -0.23 -2.69
C GLU A 89 4.04 0.15 -1.39
N SER A 90 2.76 0.52 -1.47
CA SER A 90 1.94 0.85 -0.30
C SER A 90 1.78 -0.35 0.65
N LEU A 91 1.59 -1.55 0.11
CA LEU A 91 1.49 -2.77 0.91
C LEU A 91 2.82 -3.15 1.55
N ASN A 92 3.93 -3.00 0.80
CA ASN A 92 5.28 -3.25 1.31
C ASN A 92 5.62 -2.30 2.47
N LEU A 93 5.28 -1.02 2.35
CA LEU A 93 5.48 -0.05 3.42
C LEU A 93 4.77 -0.48 4.72
N VAL A 94 3.52 -0.92 4.62
CA VAL A 94 2.78 -1.44 5.77
C VAL A 94 3.44 -2.70 6.34
N LEU A 95 3.88 -3.62 5.49
CA LEU A 95 4.57 -4.84 5.91
C LEU A 95 5.87 -4.52 6.67
N GLU A 96 6.67 -3.56 6.18
CA GLU A 96 7.89 -3.10 6.84
C GLU A 96 7.60 -2.55 8.25
N MET A 97 6.55 -1.74 8.39
CA MET A 97 6.13 -1.21 9.69
C MET A 97 5.69 -2.31 10.66
N LEU A 98 4.97 -3.34 10.19
CA LEU A 98 4.56 -4.48 11.01
C LEU A 98 5.72 -5.38 11.42
N LEU A 99 6.80 -5.40 10.63
CA LEU A 99 8.02 -6.14 10.91
C LEU A 99 9.00 -5.36 11.80
N GLU A 100 8.67 -4.14 12.20
CA GLU A 100 9.57 -3.21 12.90
C GLU A 100 10.91 -3.01 12.16
N LYS A 101 10.91 -3.21 10.83
CA LYS A 101 12.09 -2.93 10.03
C LYS A 101 12.25 -1.41 9.91
N PRO A 102 13.49 -0.89 9.84
CA PRO A 102 13.70 0.51 9.50
C PRO A 102 12.94 0.80 8.19
N LEU A 103 12.20 1.90 8.15
CA LEU A 103 11.61 2.42 6.92
C LEU A 103 12.76 2.69 5.94
N ILE A 104 13.03 1.75 5.04
CA ILE A 104 13.97 1.99 3.95
C ILE A 104 13.16 2.71 2.90
N LEU A 105 13.05 4.03 3.06
CA LEU A 105 12.69 4.91 1.96
C LEU A 105 13.79 4.73 0.90
N LYS A 106 13.55 3.83 -0.06
CA LYS A 106 14.34 3.76 -1.27
C LYS A 106 13.92 4.96 -2.11
N ASN A 107 14.81 5.95 -2.16
CA ASN A 107 14.77 7.01 -3.16
C ASN A 107 14.88 6.42 -4.58
#